data_AF-A0A7K1BY10-F1
#
_entry.id   AF-A0A7K1BY10-F1
#
_cell.length_a   1.000
_cell.length_b   1.000
_cell.length_c   1.000
_cell.angle_alpha   90.00
_cell.angle_beta   90.00
_cell.angle_gamma   90.00
#
_symmetry.space_group_name_H-M   'P 1'
#
loop_
_entity.id
_entity.type
_entity.pdbx_description
1 polymer ?
#
loop_
_entity_poly.entity_id
_entity_poly.type
_entity_poly.pdbx_seq_one_letter_code
_entity_poly.pdbx_strand_id
1 'polypeptide(L)'
;EIGEKNGWRNAQASVLAPTGTIGLMMDCDTTGIEPDLALVKFKKLVGGGSMQIVNQTIPQALRKLGYTEETLEAIVEYIATNGNIIDAPGLKTEHYDIFDCAMGVRSISAMGHVKMMAACQPFLSGAISKTVNLPADATVAEIEEVYYEGWKLGLKALAVYRDNCKVGQPLSDGKGENKGPADATSADVHPVAVRKRLPKSRPGTTTSFMVGGAEGYMTAGAYADGALGEVFLKLGKQGSTLAGVMDAFSIAVSIGLQYGVPLETFVEKFTNLRFEPAGMTDDADIRMAQSMMDYIFRRLALDYLPFESRSAMGLYTASERQRALDTGAYTPDVTAVLTTSAQSAPVVVQTPAATKVVQDVKIESAPSAGAGVGSSMELFEKMSGVKSDAPLCMTCGVKMRMAGSCFVCEGCGNTSGCS
;
A
#
# COMPACT_ATOMS: atom_id res chain seq x y z
N GLU A 1 -19.63 3.43 -44.28
CA GLU A 1 -19.45 2.69 -45.54
C GLU A 1 -18.82 1.29 -45.38
N ILE A 2 -17.51 1.10 -45.17
CA ILE A 2 -16.92 -0.27 -45.10
C ILE A 2 -17.44 -1.09 -43.90
N GLY A 3 -17.53 -0.48 -42.71
CA GLY A 3 -18.00 -1.15 -41.49
C GLY A 3 -19.48 -1.56 -41.52
N GLU A 4 -20.34 -0.77 -42.16
CA GLU A 4 -21.77 -1.10 -42.30
C GLU A 4 -22.01 -2.33 -43.17
N LYS A 5 -21.18 -2.51 -44.21
CA LYS A 5 -21.27 -3.64 -45.12
C LYS A 5 -20.70 -4.94 -44.54
N ASN A 6 -19.59 -4.83 -43.80
CA ASN A 6 -18.81 -5.99 -43.38
C ASN A 6 -18.91 -6.29 -41.87
N GLY A 7 -19.57 -5.42 -41.11
CA GLY A 7 -19.57 -5.44 -39.66
C GLY A 7 -18.32 -4.82 -39.05
N TRP A 8 -18.38 -4.53 -37.75
CA TRP A 8 -17.24 -4.06 -36.95
C TRP A 8 -16.70 -5.19 -36.10
N ARG A 9 -15.37 -5.35 -36.07
CA ARG A 9 -14.72 -6.38 -35.25
C ARG A 9 -14.67 -6.01 -33.77
N ASN A 10 -14.49 -4.72 -33.47
CA ASN A 10 -14.29 -4.19 -32.12
C ASN A 10 -15.44 -3.24 -31.77
N ALA A 11 -16.08 -3.44 -30.62
CA ALA A 11 -17.12 -2.54 -30.11
C ALA A 11 -16.57 -1.17 -29.67
N GLN A 12 -15.29 -1.13 -29.31
CA GLN A 12 -14.54 0.06 -28.92
C GLN A 12 -13.13 -0.04 -29.51
N ALA A 13 -12.61 1.06 -30.07
CA ALA A 13 -11.37 1.06 -30.84
C ALA A 13 -10.31 2.05 -30.34
N SER A 14 -10.69 3.03 -29.52
CA SER A 14 -9.82 4.15 -29.13
C SER A 14 -10.06 4.58 -27.69
N VAL A 15 -8.98 4.93 -27.00
CA VAL A 15 -8.95 5.47 -25.63
C VAL A 15 -7.67 6.28 -25.47
N LEU A 16 -7.64 7.26 -24.58
CA LEU A 16 -6.39 7.89 -24.15
C LEU A 16 -6.02 7.37 -22.77
N ALA A 17 -5.05 6.46 -22.74
CA ALA A 17 -4.53 5.83 -21.53
C ALA A 17 -3.42 6.68 -20.89
N PRO A 18 -3.13 6.49 -19.59
CA PRO A 18 -1.96 7.12 -18.99
C PRO A 18 -0.69 6.51 -19.58
N THR A 19 0.22 7.35 -20.07
CA THR A 19 1.45 6.92 -20.73
C THR A 19 2.72 7.24 -19.94
N GLY A 20 2.64 7.38 -18.61
CA GLY A 20 3.77 7.79 -17.77
C GLY A 20 5.06 6.99 -17.98
N THR A 21 4.98 5.65 -17.90
CA THR A 21 6.16 4.78 -18.05
C THR A 21 6.68 4.74 -19.49
N ILE A 22 5.78 4.57 -20.47
CA ILE A 22 6.17 4.43 -21.88
C ILE A 22 6.60 5.78 -22.49
N GLY A 23 5.97 6.89 -22.09
CA GLY A 23 6.34 8.23 -22.50
C GLY A 23 7.74 8.59 -22.04
N LEU A 24 8.08 8.24 -20.80
CA LEU A 24 9.45 8.37 -20.31
C LEU A 24 10.45 7.50 -21.11
N MET A 25 10.09 6.25 -21.42
CA MET A 25 10.94 5.36 -22.23
C MET A 25 11.15 5.90 -23.65
N MET A 26 10.16 6.60 -24.20
CA MET A 26 10.18 7.22 -25.53
C MET A 26 10.68 8.67 -25.52
N ASP A 27 11.18 9.16 -24.38
CA ASP A 27 11.69 10.53 -24.21
C ASP A 27 10.66 11.61 -24.62
N CYS A 28 9.39 11.38 -24.29
CA CYS A 28 8.31 12.33 -24.51
C CYS A 28 8.27 13.36 -23.36
N ASP A 29 8.29 14.65 -23.70
CA ASP A 29 8.14 15.74 -22.71
C ASP A 29 6.78 15.71 -22.00
N THR A 30 5.73 15.30 -22.72
CA THR A 30 4.34 15.22 -22.24
C THR A 30 3.79 13.79 -22.30
N THR A 31 2.77 13.48 -21.48
CA THR A 31 2.16 12.15 -21.44
C THR A 31 0.71 12.21 -21.95
N GLY A 32 0.47 11.60 -23.11
CA GLY A 32 -0.86 11.62 -23.74
C GLY A 32 -1.24 13.04 -24.17
N ILE A 33 -2.35 13.55 -23.62
CA ILE A 33 -2.82 14.93 -23.84
C ILE A 33 -2.63 15.81 -22.59
N GLU A 34 -1.78 15.37 -21.66
CA GLU A 34 -1.35 16.22 -20.55
C GLU A 34 -0.48 17.37 -21.07
N PRO A 35 -0.67 18.62 -20.61
CA PRO A 35 0.37 19.63 -20.75
C PRO A 35 1.59 19.17 -19.95
N ASP A 36 2.72 19.85 -20.18
CA ASP A 36 3.86 19.56 -19.35
C ASP A 36 3.57 19.90 -17.89
N LEU A 37 4.11 19.12 -16.95
CA LEU A 37 3.87 19.31 -15.52
C LEU A 37 4.46 20.64 -15.05
N ALA A 38 5.70 20.90 -15.43
CA ALA A 38 6.46 22.12 -15.16
C ALA A 38 7.59 22.23 -16.20
N LEU A 39 8.09 23.44 -16.45
CA LEU A 39 9.21 23.65 -17.39
C LEU A 39 10.51 22.99 -16.92
N VAL A 40 10.67 22.88 -15.61
CA VAL A 40 11.76 22.15 -14.94
C VAL A 40 11.14 21.18 -13.95
N LYS A 41 11.46 19.90 -14.08
CA LYS A 41 10.93 18.80 -13.27
C LYS A 41 12.05 18.16 -12.46
N PHE A 42 11.77 17.77 -11.22
CA PHE A 42 12.71 17.01 -10.39
C PHE A 42 12.18 15.59 -10.15
N LYS A 43 12.98 14.59 -10.51
CA LYS A 43 12.67 13.18 -10.28
C LYS A 43 13.53 12.61 -9.16
N LYS A 44 12.89 12.09 -8.11
CA LYS A 44 13.59 11.34 -7.05
C LYS A 44 14.01 9.96 -7.56
N LEU A 45 15.28 9.62 -7.39
CA LEU A 45 15.86 8.32 -7.72
C LEU A 45 15.76 7.38 -6.51
N VAL A 46 15.66 6.07 -6.78
CA VAL A 46 15.47 5.00 -5.77
C VAL A 46 16.64 4.90 -4.76
N GLY A 47 17.75 5.61 -4.99
CA GLY A 47 18.92 5.70 -4.10
C GLY A 47 19.11 7.03 -3.36
N GLY A 48 18.14 7.95 -3.38
CA GLY A 48 18.22 9.19 -2.59
C GLY A 48 18.87 10.40 -3.26
N GLY A 49 18.76 10.53 -4.58
CA GLY A 49 19.14 11.74 -5.33
C GLY A 49 17.98 12.30 -6.15
N SER A 50 18.09 13.54 -6.64
CA SER A 50 17.14 14.15 -7.56
C SER A 50 17.77 14.42 -8.92
N MET A 51 17.12 14.00 -9.99
CA MET A 51 17.50 14.33 -11.37
C MET A 51 16.64 15.50 -11.85
N GLN A 52 17.27 16.56 -12.34
CA GLN A 52 16.59 17.67 -13.00
C GLN A 52 16.32 17.29 -14.47
N ILE A 53 15.10 17.54 -14.92
CA ILE A 53 14.65 17.32 -16.29
C ILE A 53 14.12 18.66 -16.79
N VAL A 54 14.81 19.25 -17.76
CA VAL A 54 14.38 20.50 -18.42
C VAL A 54 13.63 20.13 -19.71
N ASN A 55 12.49 20.78 -19.94
CA ASN A 55 11.67 20.57 -21.13
C ASN A 55 12.45 20.87 -22.42
N GLN A 56 12.53 19.88 -23.32
CA GLN A 56 13.34 19.98 -24.55
C GLN A 56 12.60 20.64 -25.73
N THR A 57 11.29 20.86 -25.61
CA THR A 57 10.50 21.60 -26.62
C THR A 57 10.70 23.12 -26.57
N ILE A 58 11.20 23.67 -25.45
CA ILE A 58 11.37 25.12 -25.29
C ILE A 58 12.25 25.73 -26.40
N PRO A 59 13.48 25.23 -26.69
CA PRO A 59 14.29 25.72 -27.80
C PRO A 59 13.58 25.68 -29.15
N GLN A 60 12.82 24.61 -29.42
CA GLN A 60 12.12 24.44 -30.69
C GLN A 60 10.98 25.46 -30.83
N ALA A 61 10.23 25.70 -29.76
CA ALA A 61 9.17 26.70 -29.72
C ALA A 61 9.74 28.12 -29.91
N LEU A 62 10.82 28.46 -29.20
CA LEU A 62 11.47 29.78 -29.29
C LEU A 62 12.02 30.06 -30.70
N ARG A 63 12.66 29.08 -31.35
CA ARG A 63 13.07 29.20 -32.76
C ARG A 63 11.88 29.47 -33.67
N LYS A 64 10.77 28.76 -33.48
CA LYS A 64 9.55 28.93 -34.29
C LYS A 64 8.89 30.30 -34.08
N LEU A 65 9.03 30.86 -32.88
CA LEU A 65 8.58 32.22 -32.55
C LEU A 65 9.51 33.32 -33.07
N GLY A 66 10.64 32.96 -33.69
CA GLY A 66 11.56 33.89 -34.33
C GLY A 66 12.58 34.55 -33.40
N TYR A 67 12.83 33.98 -32.22
CA TYR A 67 13.91 34.44 -31.35
C TYR A 67 15.28 34.08 -31.93
N THR A 68 16.28 34.94 -31.70
CA THR A 68 17.67 34.67 -32.09
C THR A 68 18.26 33.58 -31.18
N GLU A 69 19.30 32.88 -31.64
CA GLU A 69 19.93 31.82 -30.84
C GLU A 69 20.51 32.38 -29.53
N GLU A 70 21.06 33.59 -29.52
CA GLU A 70 21.58 34.21 -28.29
C GLU A 70 20.47 34.49 -27.26
N THR A 71 19.30 34.95 -27.74
CA THR A 71 18.14 35.21 -26.86
C THR A 71 17.55 33.90 -26.35
N LEU A 72 17.50 32.88 -27.22
CA LEU A 72 17.03 31.55 -26.88
C LEU A 72 17.89 30.92 -25.78
N GLU A 73 19.22 30.94 -25.93
CA GLU A 73 20.16 30.43 -24.94
C GLU A 73 19.96 31.12 -23.58
N ALA A 74 19.84 32.45 -23.57
CA ALA A 74 19.59 33.22 -22.37
C ALA A 74 18.25 32.86 -21.69
N ILE A 75 17.19 32.63 -22.46
CA ILE A 75 15.89 32.19 -21.93
C ILE A 75 15.98 30.78 -21.35
N VAL A 76 16.64 29.85 -22.05
CA VAL A 76 16.77 28.45 -21.59
C VAL A 76 17.59 28.38 -20.31
N GLU A 77 18.69 29.13 -20.21
CA GLU A 77 19.50 29.23 -18.99
C GLU A 77 18.72 29.85 -17.83
N TYR A 78 17.93 30.90 -18.10
CA TYR A 78 17.03 31.49 -17.12
C TYR A 78 16.02 30.45 -16.59
N ILE A 79 15.36 29.70 -17.48
CA ILE A 79 14.38 28.67 -17.08
C ILE A 79 15.05 27.57 -16.28
N ALA A 80 16.24 27.10 -16.68
CA ALA A 80 16.98 26.06 -15.96
C ALA A 80 17.34 26.47 -14.52
N THR A 81 17.56 27.78 -14.30
CA THR A 81 17.94 28.35 -13.00
C THR A 81 16.71 28.72 -12.15
N ASN A 82 15.70 29.34 -12.75
CA ASN A 82 14.57 29.95 -12.06
C ASN A 82 13.31 29.08 -12.06
N GLY A 83 13.27 28.04 -12.89
CA GLY A 83 12.14 27.10 -13.04
C GLY A 83 10.89 27.70 -13.69
N ASN A 84 10.94 28.92 -14.21
CA ASN A 84 9.80 29.61 -14.83
C ASN A 84 10.25 30.61 -15.90
N ILE A 85 9.29 31.13 -16.68
CA ILE A 85 9.52 32.08 -17.80
C ILE A 85 9.30 33.55 -17.45
N ILE A 86 8.81 33.86 -16.26
CA ILE A 86 8.49 35.24 -15.89
C ILE A 86 9.79 36.03 -15.82
N ASP A 87 9.83 37.20 -16.45
CA ASP A 87 11.01 38.06 -16.54
C ASP A 87 12.23 37.41 -17.23
N ALA A 88 12.03 36.32 -17.99
CA ALA A 88 13.10 35.73 -18.79
C ALA A 88 13.66 36.75 -19.79
N PRO A 89 14.99 36.89 -19.89
CA PRO A 89 15.63 37.96 -20.64
C PRO A 89 15.27 37.89 -22.13
N GLY A 90 14.69 38.95 -22.66
CA GLY A 90 14.31 39.05 -24.07
C GLY A 90 13.04 38.27 -24.46
N LEU A 91 12.41 37.52 -23.54
CA LEU A 91 11.13 36.87 -23.82
C LEU A 91 9.99 37.90 -23.76
N LYS A 92 9.24 38.02 -24.85
CA LYS A 92 8.06 38.88 -24.89
C LYS A 92 6.94 38.31 -24.02
N THR A 93 6.27 39.19 -23.28
CA THR A 93 5.14 38.85 -22.40
C THR A 93 3.97 38.19 -23.15
N GLU A 94 3.74 38.57 -24.40
CA GLU A 94 2.72 37.95 -25.27
C GLU A 94 2.94 36.46 -25.55
N HIS A 95 4.16 35.95 -25.34
CA HIS A 95 4.48 34.52 -25.53
C HIS A 95 4.42 33.71 -24.24
N TYR A 96 4.09 34.31 -23.09
CA TYR A 96 4.11 33.61 -21.80
C TYR A 96 3.13 32.43 -21.78
N ASP A 97 1.91 32.64 -22.27
CA ASP A 97 0.84 31.63 -22.27
C ASP A 97 1.19 30.37 -23.09
N ILE A 98 2.16 30.46 -24.01
CA ILE A 98 2.66 29.31 -24.80
C ILE A 98 3.37 28.29 -23.91
N PHE A 99 3.99 28.75 -22.82
CA PHE A 99 4.83 27.95 -21.93
C PHE A 99 4.15 27.65 -20.58
N ASP A 100 2.87 27.97 -20.44
CA ASP A 100 2.11 27.65 -19.23
C ASP A 100 1.99 26.11 -19.07
N CYS A 101 2.22 25.63 -17.85
CA CYS A 101 2.28 24.20 -17.53
C CYS A 101 1.08 23.77 -16.68
N ALA A 102 1.00 22.50 -16.31
CA ALA A 102 -0.03 22.00 -15.40
C ALA A 102 0.07 22.63 -14.00
N MET A 103 1.30 22.90 -13.56
CA MET A 103 1.65 23.42 -12.24
C MET A 103 2.76 24.46 -12.36
N GLY A 104 3.03 25.17 -11.26
CA GLY A 104 4.06 26.20 -11.15
C GLY A 104 3.47 27.61 -11.04
N VAL A 105 4.35 28.61 -11.17
CA VAL A 105 3.99 30.03 -11.00
C VAL A 105 2.94 30.48 -12.02
N ARG A 106 2.97 29.88 -13.21
CA ARG A 106 1.94 30.03 -14.23
C ARG A 106 1.43 28.66 -14.61
N SER A 107 0.16 28.42 -14.28
CA SER A 107 -0.51 27.16 -14.56
C SER A 107 -1.71 27.36 -15.48
N ILE A 108 -1.97 26.36 -16.30
CA ILE A 108 -3.16 26.30 -17.14
C ILE A 108 -4.38 26.21 -16.22
N SER A 109 -5.36 27.09 -16.45
CA SER A 109 -6.62 27.07 -15.68
C SER A 109 -7.30 25.69 -15.70
N ALA A 110 -7.97 25.33 -14.61
CA ALA A 110 -8.69 24.05 -14.50
C ALA A 110 -9.68 23.84 -15.67
N MET A 111 -10.39 24.90 -16.08
CA MET A 111 -11.28 24.84 -17.24
C MET A 111 -10.55 24.71 -18.58
N GLY A 112 -9.29 25.15 -18.68
CA GLY A 112 -8.43 24.84 -19.83
C GLY A 112 -8.21 23.34 -19.99
N HIS A 113 -7.96 22.62 -18.89
CA HIS A 113 -7.86 21.16 -18.89
C HIS A 113 -9.17 20.50 -19.34
N VAL A 114 -10.31 20.93 -18.79
CA VAL A 114 -11.64 20.40 -19.12
C VAL A 114 -11.97 20.62 -20.59
N LYS A 115 -11.75 21.83 -21.12
CA LYS A 115 -12.01 22.18 -22.52
C LYS A 115 -11.14 21.37 -23.48
N MET A 116 -9.86 21.13 -23.14
CA MET A 116 -8.98 20.26 -23.93
C MET A 116 -9.50 18.81 -23.97
N MET A 117 -9.89 18.26 -22.81
CA MET A 117 -10.48 16.92 -22.75
C MET A 117 -11.76 16.85 -23.60
N ALA A 118 -12.61 17.88 -23.51
CA ALA A 118 -13.88 17.94 -24.24
C ALA A 118 -13.67 18.02 -25.75
N ALA A 119 -12.65 18.74 -26.21
CA ALA A 119 -12.28 18.81 -27.62
C ALA A 119 -11.82 17.44 -28.17
N CYS A 120 -11.14 16.62 -27.35
CA CYS A 120 -10.68 15.29 -27.76
C CYS A 120 -11.76 14.20 -27.65
N GLN A 121 -12.70 14.32 -26.70
CA GLN A 121 -13.65 13.26 -26.35
C GLN A 121 -14.52 12.74 -27.52
N PRO A 122 -14.99 13.56 -28.49
CA PRO A 122 -15.77 13.08 -29.65
C PRO A 122 -15.03 12.11 -30.57
N PHE A 123 -13.70 12.18 -30.61
CA PHE A 123 -12.88 11.31 -31.45
C PHE A 123 -12.52 9.97 -30.79
N LEU A 124 -12.96 9.78 -29.54
CA LEU A 124 -12.61 8.62 -28.73
C LEU A 124 -13.85 7.81 -28.39
N SER A 125 -13.84 6.54 -28.78
CA SER A 125 -14.88 5.58 -28.38
C SER A 125 -14.85 5.32 -26.86
N GLY A 126 -13.66 5.31 -26.27
CA GLY A 126 -13.42 5.26 -24.82
C GLY A 126 -13.31 6.61 -24.12
N ALA A 127 -12.92 6.55 -22.85
CA ALA A 127 -12.66 7.71 -22.01
C ALA A 127 -11.22 8.24 -22.15
N ILE A 128 -10.92 9.29 -21.39
CA ILE A 128 -9.62 9.97 -21.38
C ILE A 128 -9.07 9.89 -19.95
N SER A 129 -7.87 9.33 -19.80
CA SER A 129 -7.10 9.38 -18.56
C SER A 129 -6.25 10.64 -18.55
N LYS A 130 -6.88 11.78 -18.28
CA LYS A 130 -6.24 13.09 -18.12
C LYS A 130 -6.67 13.74 -16.81
N THR A 131 -5.72 14.38 -16.16
CA THR A 131 -5.88 15.07 -14.89
C THR A 131 -6.24 16.54 -15.13
N VAL A 132 -7.25 17.01 -14.39
CA VAL A 132 -7.52 18.44 -14.21
C VAL A 132 -6.72 18.89 -12.99
N ASN A 133 -5.64 19.62 -13.22
CA ASN A 133 -4.81 20.15 -12.13
C ASN A 133 -5.44 21.46 -11.63
N LEU A 134 -5.46 21.62 -10.31
CA LEU A 134 -5.93 22.81 -9.62
C LEU A 134 -4.84 23.32 -8.67
N PRO A 135 -4.74 24.64 -8.44
CA PRO A 135 -3.79 25.19 -7.48
C PRO A 135 -4.14 24.78 -6.05
N ALA A 136 -3.18 24.88 -5.13
CA ALA A 136 -3.33 24.40 -3.75
C ALA A 136 -4.44 25.12 -2.96
N ASP A 137 -4.75 26.36 -3.33
CA ASP A 137 -5.81 27.20 -2.75
C ASP A 137 -7.20 26.95 -3.37
N ALA A 138 -7.32 26.04 -4.34
CA ALA A 138 -8.59 25.73 -4.97
C ALA A 138 -9.64 25.23 -3.95
N THR A 139 -10.81 25.85 -4.04
CA THR A 139 -11.97 25.65 -3.18
C THR A 139 -12.80 24.44 -3.62
N VAL A 140 -13.67 23.97 -2.71
CA VAL A 140 -14.62 22.90 -3.03
C VAL A 140 -15.59 23.32 -4.14
N ALA A 141 -15.99 24.59 -4.18
CA ALA A 141 -16.90 25.12 -5.20
C ALA A 141 -16.26 25.10 -6.60
N GLU A 142 -14.97 25.44 -6.73
CA GLU A 142 -14.25 25.36 -8.00
C GLU A 142 -14.09 23.90 -8.48
N ILE A 143 -13.87 22.96 -7.55
CA ILE A 143 -13.83 21.53 -7.89
C ILE A 143 -15.21 21.03 -8.34
N GLU A 144 -16.28 21.47 -7.68
CA GLU A 144 -17.65 21.16 -8.08
C GLU A 144 -17.95 21.69 -9.49
N GLU A 145 -17.56 22.93 -9.80
CA GLU A 145 -17.72 23.53 -11.11
C GLU A 145 -16.99 22.73 -12.19
N VAL A 146 -15.77 22.27 -11.94
CA VAL A 146 -15.01 21.39 -12.85
C VAL A 146 -15.79 20.12 -13.19
N TYR A 147 -16.37 19.45 -12.18
CA TYR A 147 -17.19 18.26 -12.42
C TYR A 147 -18.47 18.58 -13.20
N TYR A 148 -19.16 19.67 -12.83
CA TYR A 148 -20.41 20.08 -13.44
C TYR A 148 -20.25 20.46 -14.92
N GLU A 149 -19.22 21.26 -15.23
CA GLU A 149 -18.90 21.64 -16.61
C GLU A 149 -18.35 20.46 -17.42
N GLY A 150 -17.54 19.59 -16.81
CA GLY A 150 -17.08 18.36 -17.45
C GLY A 150 -18.25 17.45 -17.87
N TRP A 151 -19.27 17.32 -17.01
CA TRP A 151 -20.49 16.60 -17.33
C TRP A 151 -21.27 17.25 -18.48
N LYS A 152 -21.49 18.58 -18.45
CA LYS A 152 -22.18 19.32 -19.52
C LYS A 152 -21.49 19.16 -20.88
N LEU A 153 -20.16 19.12 -20.87
CA LEU A 153 -19.35 18.96 -22.08
C LEU A 153 -19.25 17.50 -22.57
N GLY A 154 -19.90 16.56 -21.88
CA GLY A 154 -19.98 15.15 -22.31
C GLY A 154 -18.72 14.34 -22.04
N LEU A 155 -17.90 14.73 -21.05
CA LEU A 155 -16.75 13.94 -20.64
C LEU A 155 -17.20 12.61 -20.01
N LYS A 156 -16.59 11.51 -20.46
CA LYS A 156 -16.91 10.16 -19.96
C LYS A 156 -16.21 9.84 -18.64
N ALA A 157 -15.11 10.54 -18.34
CA ALA A 157 -14.36 10.42 -17.10
C ALA A 157 -13.65 11.75 -16.80
N LEU A 158 -13.51 12.06 -15.52
CA LEU A 158 -12.82 13.25 -15.04
C LEU A 158 -12.10 12.92 -13.73
N ALA A 159 -10.80 13.23 -13.67
CA ALA A 159 -9.99 13.10 -12.47
C ALA A 159 -9.40 14.46 -12.12
N VAL A 160 -9.59 14.90 -10.88
CA VAL A 160 -9.01 16.16 -10.37
C VAL A 160 -7.79 15.87 -9.52
N TYR A 161 -6.81 16.78 -9.57
CA TYR A 161 -5.70 16.81 -8.65
C TYR A 161 -5.49 18.24 -8.18
N ARG A 162 -5.71 18.47 -6.89
CA ARG A 162 -5.38 19.75 -6.27
C ARG A 162 -3.94 19.70 -5.78
N ASP A 163 -3.13 20.68 -6.13
CA ASP A 163 -1.75 20.71 -5.69
C ASP A 163 -1.63 20.63 -4.15
N ASN A 164 -0.59 19.96 -3.69
CA ASN A 164 -0.29 19.71 -2.28
C ASN A 164 -1.40 19.00 -1.49
N CYS A 165 -2.35 18.32 -2.16
CA CYS A 165 -3.39 17.54 -1.47
C CYS A 165 -2.90 16.19 -0.90
N LYS A 166 -1.69 15.74 -1.27
CA LYS A 166 -1.08 14.47 -0.84
C LYS A 166 0.35 14.68 -0.34
N VAL A 167 0.74 13.88 0.66
CA VAL A 167 2.01 13.99 1.42
C VAL A 167 3.27 13.66 0.61
N GLY A 168 3.14 13.06 -0.58
CA GLY A 168 4.28 12.73 -1.44
C GLY A 168 3.92 12.76 -2.93
N GLN A 169 4.72 13.48 -3.71
CA GLN A 169 4.60 13.58 -5.16
C GLN A 169 5.82 12.93 -5.85
N PRO A 170 5.64 12.04 -6.84
CA PRO A 170 6.76 11.44 -7.59
C PRO A 170 7.54 12.44 -8.44
N LEU A 171 6.87 13.51 -8.88
CA LEU A 171 7.41 14.63 -9.65
C LEU A 171 6.94 15.91 -8.98
N SER A 172 7.84 16.88 -8.83
CA SER A 172 7.54 18.21 -8.32
C SER A 172 8.18 19.28 -9.19
N ASP A 173 7.62 20.49 -9.15
CA ASP A 173 8.07 21.69 -9.85
C ASP A 173 9.26 22.38 -9.16
N GLY A 174 9.86 21.74 -8.15
CA GLY A 174 11.04 22.24 -7.43
C GLY A 174 10.78 23.37 -6.43
N LYS A 175 9.59 23.98 -6.40
CA LYS A 175 9.22 24.98 -5.38
C LYS A 175 8.63 24.33 -4.13
N GLY A 176 9.33 23.33 -3.60
CA GLY A 176 9.42 23.27 -2.15
C GLY A 176 10.33 24.43 -1.76
N GLU A 177 9.78 25.58 -1.38
CA GLU A 177 10.60 26.65 -0.81
C GLU A 177 11.56 26.04 0.21
N ASN A 178 12.87 26.15 -0.05
CA ASN A 178 13.87 26.14 1.00
C ASN A 178 13.58 27.36 1.88
N LYS A 179 12.58 27.27 2.77
CA LYS A 179 12.49 28.14 3.92
C LYS A 179 13.63 27.74 4.85
N GLY A 180 14.78 28.40 4.67
CA GLY A 180 15.62 28.75 5.80
C GLY A 180 14.77 29.47 6.86
N PRO A 181 15.11 29.36 8.15
CA PRO A 181 14.21 29.72 9.23
C PRO A 181 13.98 31.25 9.29
N ALA A 182 12.76 31.63 9.70
CA ALA A 182 12.17 32.98 9.87
C ALA A 182 11.50 33.55 8.61
N ASP A 183 10.22 33.94 8.58
CA ASP A 183 9.30 34.35 9.64
C ASP A 183 7.97 33.61 9.57
N ALA A 184 7.60 32.97 10.69
CA ALA A 184 6.29 32.39 10.92
C ALA A 184 5.47 33.36 11.78
N THR A 185 4.57 34.10 11.14
CA THR A 185 3.42 34.73 11.82
C THR A 185 2.12 34.25 11.20
N SER A 186 1.94 32.93 11.20
CA SER A 186 0.62 32.28 11.23
C SER A 186 0.83 30.90 11.84
N ALA A 187 0.29 30.72 13.04
CA ALA A 187 0.47 29.55 13.86
C ALA A 187 -0.24 28.33 13.28
N ASP A 188 0.46 27.56 12.45
CA ASP A 188 0.25 26.12 12.35
C ASP A 188 1.50 25.44 12.89
N VAL A 189 1.43 25.10 14.18
CA VAL A 189 2.44 24.29 14.86
C VAL A 189 2.32 22.88 14.27
N HIS A 190 3.14 22.54 13.27
CA HIS A 190 3.45 21.14 13.04
C HIS A 190 4.11 20.62 14.32
N PRO A 191 3.50 19.67 15.05
CA PRO A 191 4.10 19.18 16.29
C PRO A 191 5.42 18.53 15.91
N VAL A 192 6.53 19.09 16.41
CA VAL A 192 7.82 18.40 16.41
C VAL A 192 7.55 17.05 17.06
N ALA A 193 7.84 15.95 16.37
CA ALA A 193 7.61 14.62 16.91
C ALA A 193 8.46 14.44 18.17
N VAL A 194 7.82 14.56 19.35
CA VAL A 194 8.48 14.38 20.65
C VAL A 194 8.33 12.91 21.02
N ARG A 195 9.48 12.27 21.30
CA ARG A 195 9.48 10.87 21.75
C ARG A 195 8.73 10.71 23.08
N LYS A 196 7.58 10.04 23.06
CA LYS A 196 6.82 9.62 24.24
C LYS A 196 7.47 8.36 24.83
N ARG A 197 8.38 8.52 25.79
CA ARG A 197 9.02 7.36 26.45
C ARG A 197 8.01 6.58 27.28
N LEU A 198 8.15 5.26 27.30
CA LEU A 198 7.33 4.40 28.16
C LEU A 198 7.81 4.46 29.62
N PRO A 199 6.90 4.31 30.60
CA PRO A 199 7.26 4.23 32.01
C PRO A 199 8.09 2.99 32.34
N LYS A 200 8.79 3.04 33.49
CA LYS A 200 9.65 1.94 33.97
C LYS A 200 8.88 0.62 34.15
N SER A 201 7.62 0.69 34.56
CA SER A 201 6.69 -0.43 34.64
C SER A 201 5.49 -0.15 33.75
N ARG A 202 5.05 -1.14 32.99
CA ARG A 202 4.01 -1.03 31.96
C ARG A 202 3.33 -2.37 31.72
N PRO A 203 2.06 -2.38 31.26
CA PRO A 203 1.43 -3.59 30.77
C PRO A 203 2.17 -4.08 29.52
N GLY A 204 2.51 -5.37 29.52
CA GLY A 204 3.14 -6.02 28.38
C GLY A 204 2.56 -7.42 28.21
N THR A 205 2.32 -7.79 26.96
CA THR A 205 1.83 -9.12 26.58
C THR A 205 2.91 -9.83 25.79
N THR A 206 3.26 -11.04 26.20
CA THR A 206 4.16 -11.91 25.43
C THR A 206 3.37 -13.02 24.78
N THR A 207 3.45 -13.09 23.46
CA THR A 207 2.80 -14.10 22.62
C THR A 207 3.88 -14.98 22.00
N SER A 208 3.86 -16.27 22.31
CA SER A 208 4.61 -17.27 21.55
C SER A 208 3.89 -17.55 20.23
N PHE A 209 4.64 -17.75 19.16
CA PHE A 209 4.09 -18.09 17.86
C PHE A 209 5.02 -19.01 17.09
N MET A 210 4.46 -19.68 16.08
CA MET A 210 5.19 -20.47 15.10
C MET A 210 4.74 -20.09 13.69
N VAL A 211 5.68 -19.89 12.76
CA VAL A 211 5.38 -19.64 11.33
C VAL A 211 6.25 -20.54 10.47
N GLY A 212 5.63 -21.44 9.69
CA GLY A 212 6.37 -22.32 8.77
C GLY A 212 7.42 -23.19 9.48
N GLY A 213 7.15 -23.60 10.72
CA GLY A 213 8.06 -24.38 11.56
C GLY A 213 9.14 -23.57 12.29
N ALA A 214 9.19 -22.25 12.11
CA ALA A 214 10.06 -21.37 12.89
C ALA A 214 9.32 -20.80 14.11
N GLU A 215 9.83 -21.05 15.31
CA GLU A 215 9.28 -20.56 16.57
C GLU A 215 9.86 -19.19 16.96
N GLY A 216 9.05 -18.37 17.61
CA GLY A 216 9.45 -17.07 18.14
C GLY A 216 8.55 -16.57 19.26
N TYR A 217 9.01 -15.49 19.91
CA TYR A 217 8.26 -14.79 20.93
C TYR A 217 8.16 -13.31 20.56
N MET A 218 6.94 -12.78 20.58
CA MET A 218 6.67 -11.35 20.45
C MET A 218 6.27 -10.81 21.82
N THR A 219 6.91 -9.74 22.28
CA THR A 219 6.51 -9.01 23.49
C THR A 219 6.09 -7.61 23.10
N ALA A 220 4.81 -7.30 23.29
CA ALA A 220 4.21 -6.01 22.99
C ALA A 220 3.99 -5.23 24.28
N GLY A 221 4.60 -4.05 24.38
CA GLY A 221 4.45 -3.14 25.52
C GLY A 221 3.49 -2.00 25.18
N ALA A 222 2.49 -1.78 26.04
CA ALA A 222 1.49 -0.74 25.83
C ALA A 222 1.67 0.44 26.81
N TYR A 223 1.20 1.61 26.39
CA TYR A 223 0.98 2.75 27.25
C TYR A 223 -0.24 2.52 28.16
N ALA A 224 -0.43 3.40 29.16
CA ALA A 224 -1.57 3.32 30.07
C ALA A 224 -2.94 3.50 29.38
N ASP A 225 -2.95 4.14 28.21
CA ASP A 225 -4.13 4.32 27.35
C ASP A 225 -4.42 3.08 26.46
N GLY A 226 -3.61 2.02 26.56
CA GLY A 226 -3.74 0.79 25.77
C GLY A 226 -3.08 0.86 24.39
N ALA A 227 -2.55 2.03 23.98
CA ALA A 227 -1.85 2.15 22.70
C ALA A 227 -0.51 1.40 22.74
N LEU A 228 -0.15 0.76 21.63
CA LEU A 228 1.12 0.06 21.49
C LEU A 228 2.29 1.05 21.49
N GLY A 229 3.28 0.84 22.35
CA GLY A 229 4.45 1.71 22.48
C GLY A 229 5.78 1.05 22.13
N GLU A 230 5.87 -0.28 22.19
CA GLU A 230 7.07 -1.02 21.81
C GLU A 230 6.74 -2.48 21.46
N VAL A 231 7.59 -3.07 20.64
CA VAL A 231 7.52 -4.48 20.25
C VAL A 231 8.92 -5.05 20.28
N PHE A 232 9.08 -6.19 20.94
CA PHE A 232 10.31 -6.97 20.97
C PHE A 232 10.09 -8.36 20.38
N LEU A 233 10.94 -8.74 19.44
CA LEU A 233 10.87 -10.00 18.72
C LEU A 233 12.08 -10.86 19.05
N LYS A 234 11.86 -12.02 19.64
CA LYS A 234 12.90 -13.03 19.86
C LYS A 234 12.68 -14.19 18.92
N LEU A 235 13.59 -14.31 17.94
CA LEU A 235 13.51 -15.28 16.85
C LEU A 235 14.88 -15.94 16.63
N GLY A 236 14.88 -17.27 16.52
CA GLY A 236 16.08 -18.06 16.29
C GLY A 236 16.99 -18.16 17.52
N LYS A 237 18.11 -18.87 17.33
CA LYS A 237 19.12 -19.04 18.40
C LYS A 237 19.87 -17.72 18.63
N GLN A 238 20.20 -17.46 19.90
CA GLN A 238 20.99 -16.30 20.29
C GLN A 238 22.30 -16.25 19.51
N GLY A 239 22.65 -15.07 19.00
CA GLY A 239 23.86 -14.86 18.19
C GLY A 239 23.71 -15.19 16.71
N SER A 240 22.53 -15.62 16.24
CA SER A 240 22.26 -15.76 14.80
C SER A 240 22.03 -14.40 14.13
N THR A 241 22.31 -14.31 12.83
CA THR A 241 22.04 -13.11 12.03
C THR A 241 20.57 -12.71 12.09
N LEU A 242 19.65 -13.69 12.05
CA LEU A 242 18.22 -13.44 12.14
C LEU A 242 17.85 -12.82 13.49
N ALA A 243 18.38 -13.35 14.61
CA ALA A 243 18.15 -12.77 15.94
C ALA A 243 18.63 -11.31 16.00
N GLY A 244 19.83 -11.01 15.47
CA GLY A 244 20.37 -9.65 15.45
C GLY A 244 19.55 -8.68 14.61
N VAL A 245 19.08 -9.10 13.43
CA VAL A 245 18.22 -8.28 12.57
C VAL A 245 16.85 -8.05 13.21
N MET A 246 16.27 -9.07 13.86
CA MET A 246 14.98 -8.95 14.54
C MET A 246 15.05 -8.05 15.79
N ASP A 247 16.14 -8.10 16.54
CA ASP A 247 16.39 -7.17 17.66
C ASP A 247 16.51 -5.73 17.16
N ALA A 248 17.29 -5.48 16.10
CA ALA A 248 17.44 -4.15 15.51
C ALA A 248 16.11 -3.62 14.94
N PHE A 249 15.34 -4.48 14.28
CA PHE A 249 14.03 -4.15 13.75
C PHE A 249 13.02 -3.81 14.85
N SER A 250 12.99 -4.61 15.92
CA SER A 250 12.17 -4.38 17.11
C SER A 250 12.44 -2.99 17.71
N ILE A 251 13.71 -2.60 17.81
CA ILE A 251 14.12 -1.27 18.28
C ILE A 251 13.62 -0.19 17.34
N ALA A 252 13.79 -0.34 16.02
CA ALA A 252 13.38 0.66 15.04
C ALA A 252 11.86 0.90 15.06
N VAL A 253 11.06 -0.17 15.08
CA VAL A 253 9.59 -0.08 15.16
C VAL A 253 9.16 0.56 16.48
N SER A 254 9.76 0.13 17.60
CA SER A 254 9.48 0.71 18.92
C SER A 254 9.80 2.20 19.00
N ILE A 255 10.91 2.63 18.39
CA ILE A 255 11.25 4.05 18.30
C ILE A 255 10.20 4.78 17.45
N GLY A 256 9.81 4.24 16.29
CA GLY A 256 8.78 4.83 15.43
C GLY A 256 7.45 5.03 16.17
N LEU A 257 6.97 4.00 16.88
CA LEU A 257 5.76 4.08 17.71
C LEU A 257 5.89 5.16 18.79
N GLN A 258 7.04 5.25 19.46
CA GLN A 258 7.29 6.28 20.48
C GLN A 258 7.37 7.70 19.93
N TYR A 259 7.70 7.88 18.65
CA TYR A 259 7.65 9.18 17.96
C TYR A 259 6.28 9.46 17.32
N GLY A 260 5.29 8.60 17.56
CA GLY A 260 3.91 8.82 17.13
C GLY A 260 3.59 8.31 15.73
N VAL A 261 4.40 7.42 15.15
CA VAL A 261 4.03 6.73 13.90
C VAL A 261 2.83 5.81 14.21
N PRO A 262 1.68 5.96 13.52
CA PRO A 262 0.51 5.13 13.75
C PRO A 262 0.80 3.65 13.45
N LEU A 263 0.26 2.74 14.26
CA LEU A 263 0.42 1.30 14.07
C LEU A 263 -0.11 0.85 12.70
N GLU A 264 -1.20 1.45 12.23
CA GLU A 264 -1.80 1.24 10.91
C GLU A 264 -0.76 1.39 9.80
N THR A 265 0.13 2.38 9.91
CA THR A 265 1.19 2.62 8.92
C THR A 265 2.12 1.42 8.81
N PHE A 266 2.49 0.83 9.95
CA PHE A 266 3.33 -0.36 9.97
C PHE A 266 2.57 -1.59 9.44
N VAL A 267 1.31 -1.76 9.85
CA VAL A 267 0.47 -2.88 9.42
C VAL A 267 0.30 -2.86 7.89
N GLU A 268 -0.04 -1.72 7.30
CA GLU A 268 -0.18 -1.57 5.86
C GLU A 268 1.10 -1.91 5.08
N LYS A 269 2.27 -1.58 5.64
CA LYS A 269 3.56 -1.80 4.97
C LYS A 269 4.07 -3.24 5.08
N PHE A 270 3.83 -3.89 6.20
CA PHE A 270 4.41 -5.20 6.49
C PHE A 270 3.45 -6.38 6.27
N THR A 271 2.14 -6.13 6.19
CA THR A 271 1.17 -7.15 5.78
C THR A 271 1.40 -7.56 4.31
N ASN A 272 1.27 -8.85 4.01
CA ASN A 272 1.53 -9.48 2.72
C ASN A 272 2.99 -9.44 2.24
N LEU A 273 3.94 -9.02 3.09
CA LEU A 273 5.36 -9.11 2.76
C LEU A 273 5.77 -10.59 2.66
N ARG A 274 6.47 -10.97 1.58
CA ARG A 274 6.75 -12.39 1.25
C ARG A 274 8.24 -12.71 1.35
N PHE A 275 8.59 -13.58 2.30
CA PHE A 275 9.92 -14.19 2.42
C PHE A 275 9.89 -15.29 3.50
N GLU A 276 10.87 -16.21 3.47
CA GLU A 276 10.96 -17.30 4.45
C GLU A 276 11.49 -16.80 5.82
N PRO A 277 10.97 -17.29 6.96
CA PRO A 277 10.00 -18.39 7.11
C PRO A 277 8.56 -17.95 6.77
N ALA A 278 7.86 -18.79 5.99
CA ALA A 278 6.47 -18.60 5.59
C ALA A 278 5.74 -19.94 5.68
N GLY A 279 4.44 -19.93 5.94
CA GLY A 279 3.67 -21.18 6.06
C GLY A 279 2.54 -21.13 7.07
N MET A 280 2.10 -22.33 7.45
CA MET A 280 1.09 -22.54 8.49
C MET A 280 1.59 -22.01 9.82
N THR A 281 0.69 -21.43 10.60
CA THR A 281 0.96 -20.94 11.95
C THR A 281 0.20 -21.75 13.00
N ASP A 282 0.54 -21.55 14.27
CA ASP A 282 -0.18 -22.04 15.44
C ASP A 282 -1.32 -21.12 15.92
N ASP A 283 -1.55 -20.00 15.23
CA ASP A 283 -2.57 -19.02 15.57
C ASP A 283 -3.90 -19.32 14.86
N ALA A 284 -4.98 -19.46 15.64
CA ALA A 284 -6.31 -19.73 15.11
C ALA A 284 -6.84 -18.61 14.20
N ASP A 285 -6.51 -17.35 14.50
CA ASP A 285 -6.90 -16.20 13.69
C ASP A 285 -6.05 -16.07 12.43
N ILE A 286 -4.75 -16.36 12.50
CA ILE A 286 -3.80 -16.14 11.40
C ILE A 286 -3.22 -17.46 10.91
N ARG A 287 -4.05 -18.40 10.44
CA ARG A 287 -3.60 -19.75 10.05
C ARG A 287 -2.45 -19.81 9.04
N MET A 288 -2.34 -18.86 8.14
CA MET A 288 -1.32 -18.84 7.08
C MET A 288 -0.69 -17.46 7.01
N ALA A 289 0.64 -17.41 7.10
CA ALA A 289 1.42 -16.19 6.94
C ALA A 289 2.43 -16.31 5.78
N GLN A 290 2.64 -15.20 5.07
CA GLN A 290 3.55 -15.12 3.92
C GLN A 290 4.99 -14.77 4.30
N SER A 291 5.19 -14.37 5.55
CA SER A 291 6.49 -14.21 6.20
C SER A 291 6.29 -14.07 7.71
N MET A 292 7.39 -14.05 8.45
CA MET A 292 7.38 -13.71 9.87
C MET A 292 6.81 -12.32 10.15
N MET A 293 7.14 -11.34 9.30
CA MET A 293 6.68 -9.95 9.46
C MET A 293 5.20 -9.82 9.16
N ASP A 294 4.71 -10.52 8.14
CA ASP A 294 3.29 -10.59 7.82
C ASP A 294 2.50 -11.12 9.03
N TYR A 295 2.96 -12.19 9.68
CA TYR A 295 2.33 -12.71 10.89
C TYR A 295 2.33 -11.68 12.03
N ILE A 296 3.48 -11.10 12.37
CA ILE A 296 3.66 -10.17 13.50
C ILE A 296 2.71 -8.98 13.37
N PHE A 297 2.68 -8.31 12.22
CA PHE A 297 1.87 -7.11 12.05
C PHE A 297 0.38 -7.42 11.91
N ARG A 298 0.00 -8.58 11.39
CA ARG A 298 -1.39 -9.05 11.44
C ARG A 298 -1.84 -9.34 12.87
N ARG A 299 -0.98 -9.94 13.70
CA ARG A 299 -1.28 -10.22 15.10
C ARG A 299 -1.42 -8.92 15.90
N LEU A 300 -0.48 -7.98 15.74
CA LEU A 300 -0.56 -6.66 16.36
C LEU A 300 -1.81 -5.89 15.89
N ALA A 301 -2.21 -6.01 14.63
CA ALA A 301 -3.45 -5.40 14.15
C ALA A 301 -4.68 -5.97 14.85
N LEU A 302 -4.77 -7.29 15.01
CA LEU A 302 -5.88 -7.92 15.72
C LEU A 302 -5.91 -7.54 17.21
N ASP A 303 -4.74 -7.36 17.83
CA ASP A 303 -4.63 -7.10 19.27
C ASP A 303 -4.85 -5.62 19.64
N TYR A 304 -4.45 -4.68 18.76
CA TYR A 304 -4.39 -3.25 19.10
C TYR A 304 -5.23 -2.33 18.20
N LEU A 305 -5.63 -2.77 17.00
CA LEU A 305 -6.43 -1.92 16.11
C LEU A 305 -7.94 -2.16 16.27
N PRO A 306 -8.76 -1.09 16.19
CA PRO A 306 -10.20 -1.23 16.22
C PRO A 306 -10.70 -1.97 14.97
N PHE A 307 -11.86 -2.62 15.09
CA PHE A 307 -12.49 -3.41 14.02
C PHE A 307 -12.56 -2.65 12.70
N GLU A 308 -13.01 -1.40 12.71
CA GLU A 308 -13.15 -0.56 11.52
C GLU A 308 -11.81 -0.44 10.76
N SER A 309 -10.73 -0.06 11.44
CA SER A 309 -9.40 0.11 10.83
C SER A 309 -8.86 -1.19 10.24
N ARG A 310 -9.00 -2.30 10.96
CA ARG A 310 -8.46 -3.60 10.51
C ARG A 310 -9.34 -4.28 9.45
N SER A 311 -10.65 -4.04 9.46
CA SER A 311 -11.56 -4.53 8.43
C SER A 311 -11.28 -3.92 7.06
N ALA A 312 -10.91 -2.64 7.01
CA ALA A 312 -10.46 -1.96 5.80
C ALA A 312 -9.19 -2.58 5.19
N MET A 313 -8.34 -3.18 6.04
CA MET A 313 -7.15 -3.94 5.63
C MET A 313 -7.43 -5.43 5.38
N GLY A 314 -8.69 -5.87 5.48
CA GLY A 314 -9.10 -7.28 5.30
C GLY A 314 -8.64 -8.20 6.43
N LEU A 315 -8.38 -7.67 7.63
CA LEU A 315 -7.89 -8.43 8.78
C LEU A 315 -9.02 -8.72 9.77
N TYR A 316 -9.36 -10.01 9.86
CA TYR A 316 -10.49 -10.52 10.64
C TYR A 316 -10.07 -11.71 11.52
N THR A 317 -10.68 -11.83 12.69
CA THR A 317 -10.49 -13.00 13.57
C THR A 317 -11.12 -14.25 12.95
N ALA A 318 -10.82 -15.42 13.51
CA ALA A 318 -11.50 -16.66 13.14
C ALA A 318 -13.02 -16.59 13.41
N SER A 319 -13.44 -16.01 14.54
CA SER A 319 -14.86 -15.88 14.88
C SER A 319 -15.60 -14.95 13.93
N GLU A 320 -14.98 -13.85 13.50
CA GLU A 320 -15.57 -12.90 12.55
C GLU A 320 -15.70 -13.48 11.14
N ARG A 321 -14.70 -14.25 10.69
CA ARG A 321 -14.77 -14.97 9.42
C ARG A 321 -15.87 -16.04 9.44
N GLN A 322 -15.98 -16.78 10.54
CA GLN A 322 -17.05 -17.76 10.71
C GLN A 322 -18.43 -17.08 10.66
N ARG A 323 -18.59 -15.97 11.38
CA ARG A 323 -19.83 -15.19 11.37
C ARG A 323 -20.17 -14.61 9.99
N ALA A 324 -19.17 -14.18 9.22
CA ALA A 324 -19.39 -13.72 7.86
C ALA A 324 -19.90 -14.84 6.95
N LEU A 325 -19.44 -16.09 7.15
CA LEU A 325 -20.00 -17.26 6.46
C LEU A 325 -21.45 -17.53 6.89
N ASP A 326 -21.76 -17.36 8.17
CA ASP A 326 -23.09 -17.65 8.73
C ASP A 326 -24.14 -16.56 8.40
N THR A 327 -23.72 -15.29 8.34
CA THR A 327 -24.63 -14.12 8.25
C THR A 327 -24.48 -13.30 6.97
N GLY A 328 -23.45 -13.55 6.17
CA GLY A 328 -23.15 -12.80 4.95
C GLY A 328 -22.51 -11.42 5.17
N ALA A 329 -22.23 -11.01 6.42
CA ALA A 329 -21.59 -9.74 6.75
C ALA A 329 -20.49 -9.90 7.81
N TYR A 330 -19.37 -9.19 7.63
CA TYR A 330 -18.34 -9.06 8.66
C TYR A 330 -18.82 -8.09 9.74
N THR A 331 -19.08 -8.59 10.94
CA THR A 331 -19.51 -7.79 12.10
C THR A 331 -18.62 -8.09 13.30
N PRO A 332 -18.34 -7.10 14.17
CA PRO A 332 -17.47 -7.28 15.33
C PRO A 332 -18.07 -8.25 16.35
N ASP A 333 -17.20 -8.93 17.10
CA ASP A 333 -17.65 -9.84 18.16
C ASP A 333 -18.20 -9.07 19.37
N VAL A 334 -19.49 -9.24 19.67
CA VAL A 334 -20.24 -8.40 20.62
C VAL A 334 -19.82 -8.65 22.08
N THR A 335 -19.13 -9.75 22.35
CA THR A 335 -18.57 -10.09 23.67
C THR A 335 -17.32 -9.27 24.03
N ALA A 336 -16.61 -8.67 23.07
CA ALA A 336 -15.42 -7.87 23.33
C ALA A 336 -15.69 -6.35 23.50
N VAL A 337 -16.88 -5.87 23.17
CA VAL A 337 -17.24 -4.44 23.15
C VAL A 337 -17.60 -3.90 24.55
N LEU A 338 -17.88 -4.78 25.53
CA LEU A 338 -18.32 -4.38 26.86
C LEU A 338 -17.21 -3.85 27.78
N THR A 339 -15.92 -4.05 27.45
CA THR A 339 -14.78 -3.60 28.28
C THR A 339 -14.30 -2.19 27.96
N THR A 340 -14.56 -1.65 26.75
CA THR A 340 -14.04 -0.35 26.32
C THR A 340 -15.01 0.82 26.53
N SER A 341 -16.32 0.56 26.66
CA SER A 341 -17.34 1.60 26.82
C SER A 341 -17.66 1.98 28.27
N ALA A 342 -17.00 1.36 29.26
CA ALA A 342 -17.29 1.58 30.68
C ALA A 342 -16.42 2.66 31.36
N GLN A 343 -15.51 3.34 30.65
CA GLN A 343 -14.58 4.31 31.24
C GLN A 343 -15.08 5.76 31.26
N SER A 344 -16.37 6.02 31.05
CA SER A 344 -16.93 7.38 31.09
C SER A 344 -18.29 7.40 31.78
N ALA A 345 -18.32 7.09 33.08
CA ALA A 345 -19.41 7.46 33.99
C ALA A 345 -18.85 7.55 35.44
N PRO A 346 -19.35 8.48 36.28
CA PRO A 346 -18.75 8.74 37.58
C PRO A 346 -18.96 7.58 38.56
N VAL A 347 -17.93 7.38 39.37
CA VAL A 347 -17.78 6.33 40.38
C VAL A 347 -18.85 6.44 41.47
N VAL A 348 -19.71 5.43 41.60
CA VAL A 348 -20.41 5.14 42.86
C VAL A 348 -19.72 3.95 43.50
N VAL A 349 -19.16 4.19 44.69
CA VAL A 349 -18.43 3.21 45.50
C VAL A 349 -19.40 2.12 45.96
N GLN A 350 -19.14 0.87 45.58
CA GLN A 350 -19.62 -0.30 46.31
C GLN A 350 -18.46 -1.27 46.58
N THR A 351 -18.35 -1.64 47.85
CA THR A 351 -17.32 -2.48 48.47
C THR A 351 -17.40 -3.92 47.95
N PRO A 352 -16.28 -4.59 47.59
CA PRO A 352 -16.34 -5.95 47.09
C PRO A 352 -16.37 -6.98 48.23
N ALA A 353 -17.41 -7.81 48.24
CA ALA A 353 -17.43 -9.08 48.98
C ALA A 353 -16.73 -10.16 48.14
N ALA A 354 -15.60 -10.65 48.64
CA ALA A 354 -14.82 -11.71 48.02
C ALA A 354 -15.54 -13.07 48.16
N THR A 355 -15.90 -13.69 47.03
CA THR A 355 -16.28 -15.10 46.99
C THR A 355 -15.27 -15.84 46.14
N LYS A 356 -14.43 -16.67 46.78
CA LYS A 356 -13.51 -17.59 46.09
C LYS A 356 -14.32 -18.75 45.53
N VAL A 357 -14.36 -18.90 44.21
CA VAL A 357 -14.77 -20.14 43.56
C VAL A 357 -13.50 -20.88 43.16
N VAL A 358 -13.24 -22.00 43.83
CA VAL A 358 -12.21 -22.97 43.45
C VAL A 358 -12.85 -23.88 42.41
N GLN A 359 -12.30 -23.93 41.18
CA GLN A 359 -12.67 -24.93 40.19
C GLN A 359 -11.71 -26.11 40.28
N ASP A 360 -12.22 -27.27 40.68
CA ASP A 360 -11.51 -28.55 40.61
C ASP A 360 -11.49 -29.05 39.16
N VAL A 361 -10.30 -29.19 38.58
CA VAL A 361 -10.10 -29.78 37.25
C VAL A 361 -9.79 -31.26 37.42
N LYS A 362 -10.71 -32.12 36.97
CA LYS A 362 -10.53 -33.57 36.87
C LYS A 362 -10.09 -33.91 35.44
N ILE A 363 -8.87 -34.43 35.29
CA ILE A 363 -8.30 -34.84 33.99
C ILE A 363 -8.76 -36.26 33.71
N GLU A 364 -9.52 -36.46 32.63
CA GLU A 364 -9.81 -37.79 32.08
C GLU A 364 -8.89 -38.13 30.91
N SER A 365 -8.58 -39.42 30.74
CA SER A 365 -7.69 -39.95 29.71
C SER A 365 -8.33 -39.94 28.32
N ALA A 366 -7.53 -39.59 27.30
CA ALA A 366 -7.95 -39.54 25.89
C ALA A 366 -8.50 -40.88 25.36
N PRO A 367 -9.54 -40.87 24.50
CA PRO A 367 -10.07 -42.08 23.91
C PRO A 367 -9.09 -42.64 22.86
N SER A 368 -8.84 -43.96 22.96
CA SER A 368 -8.05 -44.71 22.00
C SER A 368 -8.84 -45.00 20.71
N ALA A 369 -8.09 -45.13 19.62
CA ALA A 369 -8.55 -45.27 18.25
C ALA A 369 -9.57 -46.41 18.02
N GLY A 370 -10.66 -46.08 17.32
CA GLY A 370 -11.56 -47.03 16.66
C GLY A 370 -11.66 -46.66 15.17
N ALA A 371 -11.40 -47.64 14.30
CA ALA A 371 -11.32 -47.50 12.85
C ALA A 371 -12.60 -46.92 12.24
N GLY A 372 -12.57 -45.64 11.86
CA GLY A 372 -13.60 -44.97 11.10
C GLY A 372 -12.95 -44.11 10.02
N VAL A 373 -13.43 -44.22 8.78
CA VAL A 373 -12.99 -43.39 7.65
C VAL A 373 -13.49 -41.97 7.91
N GLY A 374 -12.57 -41.06 8.26
CA GLY A 374 -12.84 -39.66 8.59
C GLY A 374 -12.62 -38.69 7.43
N SER A 375 -12.09 -39.14 6.29
CA SER A 375 -11.94 -38.29 5.10
C SER A 375 -12.16 -39.03 3.78
N SER A 376 -12.49 -38.26 2.73
CA SER A 376 -12.61 -38.76 1.35
C SER A 376 -11.31 -39.35 0.81
N MET A 377 -10.15 -38.96 1.36
CA MET A 377 -8.85 -39.52 1.00
C MET A 377 -8.66 -40.93 1.59
N GLU A 378 -9.08 -41.16 2.83
CA GLU A 378 -9.01 -42.49 3.48
C GLU A 378 -9.94 -43.52 2.80
N LEU A 379 -11.07 -43.07 2.23
CA LEU A 379 -11.95 -43.91 1.43
C LEU A 379 -11.29 -44.34 0.11
N PHE A 380 -10.56 -43.40 -0.53
CA PHE A 380 -9.85 -43.65 -1.78
C PHE A 380 -8.69 -44.63 -1.56
N GLU A 381 -7.98 -44.53 -0.45
CA GLU A 381 -6.92 -45.46 -0.03
C GLU A 381 -7.43 -46.89 0.15
N LYS A 382 -8.63 -47.04 0.73
CA LYS A 382 -9.27 -48.34 0.92
C LYS A 382 -9.71 -49.00 -0.40
N MET A 383 -10.07 -48.20 -1.41
CA MET A 383 -10.46 -48.69 -2.74
C MET A 383 -9.27 -48.97 -3.67
N SER A 384 -8.19 -48.19 -3.57
CA SER A 384 -7.09 -48.23 -4.54
C SER A 384 -5.82 -48.95 -4.05
N GLY A 385 -5.71 -49.25 -2.75
CA GLY A 385 -4.59 -50.02 -2.19
C GLY A 385 -3.24 -49.29 -2.19
N VAL A 386 -3.22 -47.98 -2.52
CA VAL A 386 -2.01 -47.15 -2.55
C VAL A 386 -1.87 -46.40 -1.23
N LYS A 387 -0.76 -46.62 -0.50
CA LYS A 387 -0.47 -45.96 0.79
C LYS A 387 -0.13 -44.47 0.60
N SER A 388 -0.55 -43.64 1.56
CA SER A 388 -0.43 -42.17 1.53
C SER A 388 1.01 -41.63 1.55
N ASP A 389 1.96 -42.38 2.09
CA ASP A 389 3.37 -41.99 2.31
C ASP A 389 4.28 -42.13 1.07
N ALA A 390 3.70 -42.40 -0.10
CA ALA A 390 4.49 -42.45 -1.33
C ALA A 390 4.83 -41.02 -1.81
N PRO A 391 6.11 -40.64 -1.98
CA PRO A 391 6.50 -39.32 -2.46
C PRO A 391 6.02 -39.09 -3.91
N LEU A 392 5.84 -37.82 -4.27
CA LEU A 392 5.54 -37.42 -5.64
C LEU A 392 6.81 -37.47 -6.49
N CYS A 393 6.68 -37.90 -7.74
CA CYS A 393 7.80 -37.90 -8.68
C CYS A 393 8.26 -36.46 -8.95
N MET A 394 9.53 -36.18 -8.68
CA MET A 394 10.12 -34.85 -8.91
C MET A 394 10.16 -34.43 -10.38
N THR A 395 9.97 -35.37 -11.32
CA THR A 395 10.00 -35.10 -12.76
C THR A 395 8.62 -34.84 -13.34
N CYS A 396 7.59 -35.59 -12.94
CA CYS A 396 6.26 -35.50 -13.56
C CYS A 396 5.11 -35.29 -12.57
N GLY A 397 5.38 -35.21 -11.27
CA GLY A 397 4.38 -34.95 -10.23
C GLY A 397 3.42 -36.11 -9.94
N VAL A 398 3.56 -37.26 -10.63
CA VAL A 398 2.75 -38.45 -10.37
C VAL A 398 3.23 -39.14 -9.09
N LYS A 399 2.29 -39.62 -8.27
CA LYS A 399 2.60 -40.33 -7.01
C LYS A 399 3.35 -41.63 -7.30
N MET A 400 4.53 -41.80 -6.71
CA MET A 400 5.40 -42.94 -7.01
C MET A 400 4.91 -44.18 -6.27
N ARG A 401 5.14 -45.37 -6.84
CA ARG A 401 4.83 -46.66 -6.18
C ARG A 401 6.09 -47.20 -5.51
N MET A 402 5.94 -47.75 -4.32
CA MET A 402 7.02 -48.43 -3.62
C MET A 402 7.43 -49.71 -4.36
N ALA A 403 8.72 -49.87 -4.61
CA ALA A 403 9.36 -51.03 -5.20
C ALA A 403 10.59 -51.40 -4.34
N GLY A 404 10.41 -52.34 -3.42
CA GLY A 404 11.44 -52.66 -2.42
C GLY A 404 11.64 -51.50 -1.43
N SER A 405 12.90 -51.12 -1.19
CA SER A 405 13.27 -49.98 -0.33
C SER A 405 13.19 -48.62 -1.04
N CYS A 406 12.71 -48.58 -2.28
CA CYS A 406 12.81 -47.43 -3.18
C CYS A 406 11.45 -47.19 -3.85
N PHE A 407 11.32 -46.09 -4.60
CA PHE A 407 10.08 -45.74 -5.30
C PHE A 407 10.31 -45.69 -6.81
N VAL A 408 9.33 -46.16 -7.58
CA VAL A 408 9.30 -46.13 -9.05
C VAL A 408 8.09 -45.34 -9.50
N CYS A 409 8.30 -44.41 -10.42
CA CYS A 409 7.23 -43.65 -11.04
C CYS A 409 6.64 -44.39 -12.24
N GLU A 410 5.36 -44.74 -12.20
CA GLU A 410 4.70 -45.41 -13.33
C GLU A 410 4.46 -44.48 -14.53
N GLY A 411 4.38 -43.17 -14.31
CA GLY A 411 4.15 -42.20 -15.39
C GLY A 411 5.35 -42.00 -16.31
N CYS A 412 6.57 -41.95 -15.78
CA CYS A 412 7.78 -41.66 -16.55
C CYS A 412 8.93 -42.66 -16.34
N GLY A 413 8.74 -43.70 -15.54
CA GLY A 413 9.74 -44.75 -15.28
C GLY A 413 10.89 -44.35 -14.35
N ASN A 414 10.91 -43.12 -13.82
CA ASN A 414 12.01 -42.64 -12.98
C ASN A 414 11.99 -43.27 -11.57
N THR A 415 13.15 -43.54 -10.98
CA THR A 415 13.28 -44.18 -9.65
C THR A 415 13.87 -43.22 -8.62
N SER A 416 13.52 -43.39 -7.34
CA SER A 416 13.97 -42.52 -6.25
C SER A 416 15.40 -42.82 -5.77
N GLY A 417 16.29 -43.29 -6.66
CA GLY A 417 17.72 -43.46 -6.36
C GLY A 417 18.20 -44.87 -6.03
N CYS A 418 17.50 -45.91 -6.49
CA CYS A 418 18.04 -47.27 -6.48
C CYS A 418 18.17 -47.76 -7.92
N SER A 419 19.38 -48.18 -8.27
CA SER A 419 19.78 -48.75 -9.55
C SER A 419 19.19 -50.13 -9.80
#